data_AF-A0A5C7Z3Y7-F1
#
_entry.id   AF-A0A5C7Z3Y7-F1
#
_cell.length_a   1.000
_cell.length_b   1.000
_cell.length_c   1.000
_cell.angle_alpha   90.00
_cell.angle_beta   90.00
_cell.angle_gamma   90.00
#
_symmetry.space_group_name_H-M   'P 1'
#
loop_
_entity.id
_entity.type
_entity.pdbx_description
1 polymer ?
#
loop_
_entity_poly.entity_id
_entity_poly.type
_entity_poly.pdbx_seq_one_letter_code
_entity_poly.pdbx_strand_id
1 'polypeptide(L)'
;MRTHFIAIGGAAMHNLALALHNKGYHVTGSDDAIFEPSKSRLEKKGLLPAEEGWYPEKITTDIEAIILGMHAKADNPELLKAQELGLKIYSYPEFL
;
A
#
# COMPACT_ATOMS: atom_id res chain seq x y z
N MET A 1 12.14 4.31 6.69
CA MET A 1 10.75 4.80 6.52
C MET A 1 9.83 3.62 6.29
N ARG A 2 8.76 3.47 7.08
CA ARG A 2 7.72 2.44 6.88
C ARG A 2 6.53 3.02 6.13
N THR A 3 6.21 2.44 4.99
CA THR A 3 5.10 2.86 4.12
C THR A 3 4.12 1.72 3.92
N HIS A 4 2.83 2.05 3.90
CA HIS A 4 1.79 1.08 3.57
C HIS A 4 0.95 1.57 2.39
N PHE A 5 0.75 0.69 1.41
CA PHE A 5 0.03 0.98 0.18
C PHE A 5 -1.38 0.39 0.26
N ILE A 6 -2.39 1.23 0.06
CA ILE A 6 -3.77 0.77 -0.14
C ILE A 6 -4.00 0.72 -1.67
N ALA A 7 -4.38 -0.45 -2.18
CA ALA A 7 -4.43 -0.82 -3.60
C ALA A 7 -3.03 -0.94 -4.26
N ILE A 8 -2.14 -1.72 -3.64
CA ILE A 8 -0.74 -1.91 -4.09
C ILE A 8 -0.62 -2.56 -5.48
N GLY A 9 -1.60 -3.35 -5.91
CA GLY A 9 -1.64 -4.07 -7.19
C GLY A 9 -1.87 -3.17 -8.41
N GLY A 10 -2.26 -1.91 -8.22
CA GLY A 10 -2.45 -0.95 -9.30
C GLY A 10 -1.20 -0.78 -10.20
N ALA A 11 -1.41 -0.54 -11.49
CA ALA A 11 -0.31 -0.46 -12.48
C ALA A 11 0.76 0.59 -12.13
N ALA A 12 0.36 1.72 -11.57
CA ALA A 12 1.29 2.74 -11.07
C ALA A 12 1.79 2.43 -9.65
N MET A 13 0.90 1.92 -8.79
CA MET A 13 1.17 1.67 -7.37
C MET A 13 2.27 0.64 -7.16
N HIS A 14 2.22 -0.51 -7.83
CA HIS A 14 3.24 -1.54 -7.64
C HIS A 14 4.63 -1.08 -8.09
N ASN A 15 4.71 -0.24 -9.13
CA ASN A 15 5.99 0.33 -9.57
C ASN A 15 6.59 1.25 -8.51
N LEU A 16 5.76 2.10 -7.88
CA LEU A 16 6.20 2.95 -6.78
C LEU A 16 6.61 2.12 -5.56
N ALA A 17 5.82 1.11 -5.18
CA ALA A 17 6.16 0.19 -4.09
C ALA A 17 7.52 -0.48 -4.32
N LEU A 18 7.78 -0.97 -5.54
CA LEU A 18 9.07 -1.56 -5.93
C LEU A 18 10.22 -0.55 -5.85
N ALA A 19 9.99 0.69 -6.30
CA ALA A 19 11.00 1.75 -6.26
C ALA A 19 11.37 2.11 -4.80
N LEU A 20 10.38 2.26 -3.92
CA LEU A 20 10.62 2.55 -2.50
C LEU A 20 11.31 1.39 -1.79
N HIS A 21 10.90 0.16 -2.08
CA HIS A 21 11.58 -1.03 -1.56
C HIS A 21 13.06 -1.07 -1.98
N ASN A 22 13.34 -0.80 -3.26
CA ASN A 22 14.74 -0.75 -3.76
C ASN A 22 15.54 0.42 -3.13
N LYS A 23 14.87 1.47 -2.65
CA LYS A 23 15.48 2.59 -1.91
C LYS A 23 15.72 2.24 -0.42
N GLY A 24 15.33 1.04 0.04
CA GLY A 24 15.52 0.58 1.42
C GLY A 24 14.35 0.89 2.36
N TYR A 25 13.17 1.21 1.83
CA TYR A 25 11.99 1.50 2.64
C TYR A 25 11.34 0.17 3.05
N HIS A 26 10.72 0.16 4.24
CA HIS A 26 9.89 -0.97 4.65
C HIS A 26 8.50 -0.80 4.03
N VAL A 27 8.28 -1.49 2.92
CA VAL A 27 7.05 -1.39 2.13
C VAL A 27 6.12 -2.55 2.47
N THR A 28 4.89 -2.21 2.79
CA THR A 28 3.77 -3.15 2.93
C THR A 28 2.61 -2.66 2.07
N GLY A 29 1.62 -3.51 1.83
CA GLY A 29 0.40 -3.07 1.19
C GLY A 29 -0.67 -4.14 1.18
N SER A 30 -1.85 -3.72 0.74
CA SER A 30 -3.07 -4.52 0.64
C SER A 30 -3.77 -4.18 -0.67
N ASP A 31 -4.53 -5.14 -1.18
CA ASP A 31 -5.35 -5.01 -2.39
C ASP A 31 -6.42 -6.10 -2.39
N ASP A 32 -7.60 -5.83 -2.95
CA ASP A 32 -8.69 -6.79 -3.07
C ASP A 32 -8.57 -7.69 -4.31
N ALA A 33 -7.78 -7.29 -5.30
CA ALA A 33 -7.43 -8.14 -6.43
C ALA A 33 -6.09 -7.74 -7.08
N ILE A 34 -5.16 -8.69 -7.20
CA ILE A 34 -3.85 -8.43 -7.81
C ILE A 34 -3.65 -9.30 -9.06
N PHE A 35 -3.53 -8.63 -10.20
CA PHE A 35 -3.35 -9.28 -11.51
C PHE A 35 -1.91 -9.15 -12.03
N GLU A 36 -1.59 -9.92 -13.07
CA GLU A 36 -0.36 -9.72 -13.83
C GLU A 36 -0.37 -8.37 -14.58
N PRO A 37 0.79 -7.69 -14.71
CA PRO A 37 2.12 -8.10 -14.28
C PRO A 37 2.43 -7.75 -12.81
N SER A 38 1.54 -7.06 -12.10
CA SER A 38 1.80 -6.57 -10.74
C SER A 38 2.07 -7.72 -9.77
N LYS A 39 1.29 -8.80 -9.86
CA LYS A 39 1.37 -9.96 -8.98
C LYS A 39 2.78 -10.57 -8.95
N SER A 40 3.26 -11.09 -10.09
CA SER A 40 4.60 -11.70 -10.18
C SER A 40 5.74 -10.74 -9.84
N ARG A 41 5.57 -9.44 -10.09
CA ARG A 41 6.60 -8.43 -9.77
C ARG A 41 6.68 -8.14 -8.27
N LEU A 42 5.54 -8.03 -7.59
CA LEU A 42 5.48 -7.87 -6.14
C LEU A 42 5.99 -9.12 -5.43
N GLU A 43 5.62 -10.30 -5.91
CA GLU A 43 6.05 -11.60 -5.35
C GLU A 43 7.57 -11.74 -5.38
N LYS A 44 8.21 -11.43 -6.52
CA LYS A 44 9.68 -11.47 -6.68
C LYS A 44 10.45 -10.59 -5.70
N LYS A 45 9.79 -9.60 -5.09
CA LYS A 45 10.39 -8.70 -4.09
C LYS A 45 9.87 -8.94 -2.67
N GLY A 46 9.05 -9.98 -2.47
CA GLY A 46 8.43 -10.26 -1.18
C GLY A 46 7.43 -9.18 -0.74
N LEU A 47 6.85 -8.44 -1.69
CA LEU A 47 5.88 -7.39 -1.44
C LEU A 47 4.44 -7.81 -1.75
N LEU A 48 4.24 -9.01 -2.30
CA LEU A 48 2.90 -9.53 -2.54
C LEU A 48 2.23 -9.81 -1.19
N PRO A 49 1.02 -9.26 -0.94
CA PRO A 49 0.24 -9.61 0.24
C PRO A 49 0.02 -11.13 0.30
N ALA A 50 0.09 -11.71 1.50
CA ALA A 50 -0.13 -13.15 1.68
C ALA A 50 -1.55 -13.57 1.29
N GLU A 51 -2.51 -12.67 1.49
CA GLU A 51 -3.92 -12.83 1.15
C GLU A 51 -4.43 -11.51 0.56
N GLU A 52 -5.41 -11.60 -0.35
CA GLU A 52 -6.11 -10.45 -0.93
C GLU A 52 -7.20 -9.97 0.04
N GLY A 53 -7.35 -8.67 0.18
CA GLY A 53 -8.32 -8.04 1.06
C GLY A 53 -7.80 -6.77 1.72
N TRP A 54 -8.55 -6.31 2.73
CA TRP A 54 -8.27 -5.10 3.51
C TRP A 54 -8.19 -5.45 4.99
N TYR A 55 -7.12 -5.03 5.66
CA TYR A 55 -6.72 -5.48 6.99
C TYR A 55 -6.48 -4.29 7.92
N PRO A 56 -7.54 -3.67 8.47
CA PRO A 56 -7.39 -2.52 9.37
C PRO A 56 -6.49 -2.82 10.58
N GLU A 57 -6.42 -4.07 11.03
CA GLU A 57 -5.54 -4.52 12.11
C GLU A 57 -4.04 -4.46 11.77
N LYS A 58 -3.67 -4.41 10.48
CA LYS A 58 -2.29 -4.22 10.02
C LYS A 58 -1.88 -2.74 9.97
N ILE A 59 -2.82 -1.82 10.17
CA ILE A 59 -2.57 -0.38 10.19
C ILE A 59 -2.16 0.02 11.61
N THR A 60 -0.87 0.25 11.77
CA THR A 60 -0.21 0.52 13.06
C THR A 60 0.45 1.89 13.07
N THR A 61 0.67 2.44 14.27
CA THR A 61 1.21 3.81 14.46
C THR A 61 2.67 3.98 14.06
N ASP A 62 3.39 2.88 13.83
CA ASP A 62 4.76 2.91 13.31
C ASP A 62 4.83 3.02 11.77
N ILE A 63 3.68 3.04 11.08
CA ILE A 63 3.60 3.42 9.67
C ILE A 63 3.75 4.95 9.57
N GLU A 64 4.71 5.40 8.79
CA GLU A 64 5.01 6.83 8.64
C GLU A 64 4.24 7.50 7.50
N ALA A 65 3.81 6.71 6.51
CA ALA A 65 3.01 7.19 5.39
C ALA A 65 2.10 6.08 4.81
N ILE A 66 0.85 6.44 4.61
CA ILE A 66 -0.13 5.69 3.83
C ILE A 66 -0.15 6.26 2.43
N ILE A 67 0.02 5.41 1.42
CA ILE A 67 -0.01 5.80 0.01
C ILE A 67 -1.25 5.22 -0.62
N LEU A 68 -2.16 6.10 -1.01
CA LEU A 68 -3.48 5.78 -1.49
C LEU A 68 -3.50 5.67 -3.02
N GLY A 69 -3.85 4.47 -3.53
CA GLY A 69 -4.16 4.28 -4.94
C GLY A 69 -5.55 4.80 -5.29
N MET A 70 -5.77 5.13 -6.57
CA MET A 70 -7.07 5.68 -7.04
C MET A 70 -8.27 4.74 -6.85
N HIS A 71 -8.04 3.44 -6.63
CA HIS A 71 -9.09 2.45 -6.38
C HIS A 71 -9.47 2.33 -4.90
N ALA A 72 -8.71 2.95 -3.99
CA ALA A 72 -9.05 2.95 -2.58
C ALA A 72 -10.25 3.87 -2.35
N LYS A 73 -11.39 3.26 -2.04
CA LYS A 73 -12.64 3.97 -1.76
C LYS A 73 -12.61 4.62 -0.38
N ALA A 74 -13.46 5.63 -0.20
CA ALA A 74 -13.58 6.37 1.07
C ALA A 74 -14.03 5.49 2.26
N ASP A 75 -14.69 4.36 1.98
CA ASP A 75 -15.16 3.38 2.97
C ASP A 75 -14.15 2.24 3.21
N ASN A 76 -12.93 2.32 2.66
CA ASN A 76 -11.90 1.33 2.89
C ASN A 76 -11.52 1.28 4.39
N PRO A 77 -11.57 0.10 5.04
CA PRO A 77 -11.35 0.00 6.48
C PRO A 77 -9.92 0.36 6.91
N GLU A 78 -8.92 0.13 6.07
CA GLU A 78 -7.53 0.54 6.34
C GLU A 78 -7.37 2.06 6.29
N LEU A 79 -8.05 2.71 5.33
CA LEU A 79 -8.05 4.17 5.22
C LEU A 79 -8.72 4.81 6.44
N LEU A 80 -9.88 4.31 6.85
CA LEU A 80 -10.58 4.79 8.04
C LEU A 80 -9.71 4.61 9.29
N LYS A 81 -9.01 3.46 9.41
CA LYS A 81 -8.10 3.22 10.53
C LYS A 81 -6.90 4.15 10.53
N ALA A 82 -6.31 4.41 9.36
CA ALA A 82 -5.21 5.35 9.22
C ALA A 82 -5.61 6.78 9.63
N GLN A 83 -6.82 7.22 9.26
CA GLN A 83 -7.37 8.51 9.66
C GLN A 83 -7.61 8.58 11.17
N GLU A 84 -8.18 7.54 11.77
CA GLU A 84 -8.38 7.42 13.22
C GLU A 84 -7.06 7.56 13.99
N LEU A 85 -5.99 6.93 13.48
CA LEU A 85 -4.65 6.99 14.07
C LEU A 85 -3.88 8.28 13.74
N GLY A 86 -4.43 9.17 12.92
CA GLY A 86 -3.78 10.42 12.51
C GLY A 86 -2.53 10.21 11.65
N LEU A 87 -2.46 9.11 10.90
CA LEU A 87 -1.34 8.83 10.00
C LEU A 87 -1.30 9.82 8.84
N LYS A 88 -0.10 10.08 8.31
CA LYS A 88 0.05 10.86 7.08
C LYS A 88 -0.46 10.04 5.91
N ILE A 89 -1.43 10.58 5.19
CA ILE A 89 -2.02 9.96 4.01
C ILE A 89 -1.65 10.82 2.79
N TYR A 90 -1.13 10.17 1.77
CA TYR A 90 -0.78 10.78 0.49
C TYR A 90 -1.54 10.06 -0.62
N SER A 91 -2.12 10.80 -1.55
CA SER A 91 -2.47 10.22 -2.84
C SER A 91 -1.20 9.86 -3.63
N TYR A 92 -1.31 8.94 -4.58
CA TYR A 92 -0.19 8.59 -5.46
C TYR A 92 0.50 9.81 -6.10
N PRO A 93 -0.22 10.82 -6.67
CA PRO A 93 0.43 12.01 -7.22
C PRO A 93 1.09 12.91 -6.17
N GLU A 94 0.57 12.99 -4.95
CA GLU A 94 1.16 13.82 -3.87
C GLU A 94 2.46 13.23 -3.31
N PHE A 95 2.65 11.92 -3.47
CA PHE A 95 3.83 11.22 -2.96
C PHE A 95 5.03 11.22 -3.93
N LEU A 96 4.78 11.47 -5.22
CA LEU A 96 5.83 11.64 -6.25
C LEU A 96 6.54 12.99 -6.12
#